data_AF-A0A512C364-F1
#
_entry.id   AF-A0A512C364-F1
#
_cell.length_a   1.000
_cell.length_b   1.000
_cell.length_c   1.000
_cell.angle_alpha   90.00
_cell.angle_beta   90.00
_cell.angle_gamma   90.00
#
_symmetry.space_group_name_H-M   'P 1'
#
loop_
_entity.id
_entity.type
_entity.pdbx_description
1 polymer ?
#
loop_
_entity_poly.entity_id
_entity_poly.type
_entity_poly.pdbx_seq_one_letter_code
_entity_poly.pdbx_strand_id
1 'polypeptide(L)' 'MICQFCHQDVKDPCHDVQEMRQRAMSHVEHCEKALKQDMSDGINPSDGQSAGSI' A
#
# COMPACT_ATOMS: atom_id res chain seq x y z
N MET A 1 -19.25 -2.57 1.82
CA MET A 1 -19.87 -3.89 2.09
C MET A 1 -18.88 -4.76 2.82
N ILE A 2 -19.31 -5.53 3.82
CA ILE A 2 -18.37 -6.32 4.64
C ILE A 2 -17.96 -7.60 3.91
N CYS A 3 -16.66 -7.77 3.65
CA CYS A 3 -16.10 -9.03 3.14
C CYS A 3 -16.11 -10.10 4.25
N GLN A 4 -16.68 -11.27 4.00
CA GLN A 4 -16.75 -12.35 5.00
C GLN A 4 -15.41 -13.03 5.29
N PHE A 5 -14.43 -12.88 4.40
CA PHE A 5 -13.08 -13.44 4.59
C PHE A 5 -12.16 -12.45 5.32
N CYS A 6 -12.16 -11.19 4.85
CA CYS A 6 -11.27 -10.15 5.37
C CYS A 6 -11.86 -9.40 6.57
N HIS A 7 -13.15 -9.56 6.85
CA HIS A 7 -13.93 -8.83 7.87
C HIS A 7 -13.76 -7.30 7.81
N GLN A 8 -13.59 -6.78 6.60
CA GLN A 8 -13.37 -5.35 6.33
C GLN A 8 -14.47 -4.83 5.40
N ASP A 9 -14.77 -3.53 5.52
CA ASP A 9 -15.63 -2.85 4.56
C ASP A 9 -14.86 -2.59 3.28
N VAL A 10 -15.31 -3.22 2.19
CA VAL A 10 -14.69 -3.14 0.87
C VAL A 10 -15.74 -2.82 -0.17
N LYS A 11 -15.31 -2.31 -1.34
CA LYS A 11 -16.19 -2.11 -2.49
C LYS A 11 -16.53 -3.41 -3.22
N ASP A 12 -15.57 -4.35 -3.23
CA ASP A 12 -15.67 -5.63 -3.90
C ASP A 12 -15.16 -6.73 -2.95
N PRO A 13 -16.04 -7.58 -2.38
CA PRO A 13 -15.67 -8.58 -1.39
C PRO A 13 -14.86 -9.71 -2.05
N CYS A 14 -14.25 -10.57 -1.24
CA CYS A 14 -13.70 -11.81 -1.78
C CYS A 14 -14.84 -12.80 -2.02
N HIS A 15 -14.86 -13.45 -3.18
CA HIS A 15 -15.89 -14.45 -3.54
C HIS A 15 -15.55 -15.86 -3.05
N ASP A 16 -14.26 -16.18 -2.91
CA ASP A 16 -13.76 -17.46 -2.39
C ASP A 16 -12.41 -17.27 -1.65
N VAL A 17 -11.99 -18.30 -0.90
CA VAL A 17 -10.69 -18.37 -0.22
C VAL A 17 -9.52 -18.19 -1.19
N GLN A 18 -9.59 -18.72 -2.41
CA GLN A 18 -8.53 -18.54 -3.41
C GLN A 18 -8.35 -17.07 -3.81
N GLU A 19 -9.45 -16.35 -4.01
CA GLU A 19 -9.42 -14.93 -4.35
C GLU A 19 -8.88 -14.08 -3.19
N MET A 20 -9.26 -14.41 -1.95
CA MET A 20 -8.71 -13.77 -0.77
C MET A 20 -7.18 -13.96 -0.68
N ARG A 21 -6.71 -15.19 -0.89
CA ARG A 21 -5.27 -15.50 -0.89
C ARG A 21 -4.53 -14.74 -1.98
N GLN A 22 -5.08 -14.69 -3.19
CA GLN A 22 -4.48 -13.97 -4.30
C GLN A 22 -4.38 -12.47 -3.99
N ARG A 23 -5.45 -11.85 -3.47
CA ARG A 23 -5.42 -10.44 -3.07
C ARG A 23 -4.39 -10.15 -1.98
N ALA A 24 -4.27 -11.04 -0.99
CA ALA A 24 -3.27 -10.90 0.06
C ALA A 24 -1.84 -10.95 -0.52
N MET A 25 -1.56 -11.89 -1.43
CA MET A 25 -0.25 -11.99 -2.09
C MET A 25 0.05 -10.75 -2.94
N SER A 26 -0.88 -10.33 -3.80
CA SER A 26 -0.69 -9.15 -4.64
C SER A 26 -0.54 -7.86 -3.83
N HIS A 27 -1.20 -7.76 -2.67
CA HIS A 27 -0.99 -6.64 -1.75
C HIS A 27 0.44 -6.58 -1.24
N VAL A 28 1.00 -7.71 -0.79
CA VAL A 28 2.40 -7.79 -0.34
C VAL A 28 3.34 -7.36 -1.47
N GLU A 29 3.17 -7.90 -2.68
CA GLU A 29 4.01 -7.55 -3.83
C GLU A 29 3.98 -6.05 -4.16
N HIS A 30 2.80 -5.43 -4.11
CA HIS A 30 2.65 -3.99 -4.33
C HIS A 30 3.31 -3.17 -3.22
N CYS A 31 3.17 -3.56 -1.96
CA CYS A 31 3.81 -2.89 -0.84
C CYS A 31 5.34 -3.01 -0.90
N GLU A 32 5.86 -4.20 -1.18
CA GLU A 32 7.30 -4.42 -1.35
C GLU A 32 7.87 -3.59 -2.51
N LYS A 33 7.16 -3.54 -3.63
CA LYS A 33 7.56 -2.73 -4.78
C LYS A 33 7.56 -1.23 -4.45
N ALA A 34 6.51 -0.73 -3.79
CA ALA A 34 6.43 0.66 -3.36
C ALA A 34 7.55 1.02 -2.38
N LEU A 35 7.82 0.17 -1.39
CA LEU A 35 8.91 0.34 -0.43
C LEU A 35 10.27 0.36 -1.13
N LYS A 36 10.51 -0.55 -2.09
CA LYS A 36 11.75 -0.57 -2.87
C LYS A 36 11.93 0.68 -3.70
N GLN A 37 10.85 1.23 -4.26
CA GLN A 37 10.89 2.48 -5.01
C GLN A 37 11.25 3.66 -4.10
N ASP A 38 10.60 3.77 -2.93
CA ASP A 38 10.94 4.79 -1.91
C ASP A 38 12.42 4.69 -1.48
N MET A 39 12.91 3.48 -1.20
CA MET A 39 14.31 3.25 -0.84
C MET A 39 15.31 3.50 -1.99
N SER A 40 14.91 3.24 -3.24
CA SER A 40 15.79 3.45 -4.41
C SER A 40 15.79 4.91 -4.88
N ASP A 41 14.75 5.67 -4.57
CA ASP A 41 14.67 7.12 -4.80
C ASP A 41 15.45 7.92 -3.72
N GLY A 42 16.20 7.22 -2.85
CA GLY A 42 17.17 7.77 -1.89
C GLY A 42 18.36 8.54 -2.49
N ILE A 43 18.23 9.04 -3.72
CA ILE A 43 18.96 10.21 -4.22
C ILE A 43 17.92 11.23 -4.70
N ASN A 44 17.13 11.78 -3.78
CA ASN A 44 16.79 13.19 -3.83
C ASN A 44 16.89 13.80 -2.43
N PRO A 45 17.62 14.93 -2.31
CA PRO A 45 17.90 15.59 -1.05
C PRO A 45 16.58 16.10 -0.45
N SER A 46 16.51 16.13 0.88
CA SER A 46 15.59 17.01 1.57
C SER A 46 15.95 18.46 1.21
N ASP A 47 15.41 18.96 0.10
CA ASP A 47 15.46 20.37 -0.25
C ASP A 47 14.45 21.10 0.65
N GLY A 48 14.99 21.68 1.72
CA GLY A 48 14.62 23.00 2.19
C GLY A 48 13.15 23.27 2.49
N GLN A 49 12.63 22.76 3.61
CA GLN A 49 11.41 23.30 4.21
C GLN A 49 11.72 23.99 5.54
N SER A 50 12.20 25.25 5.45
CA SER A 50 11.86 26.36 6.36
C SER A 50 12.82 27.54 6.16
N ALA A 51 12.49 28.42 5.21
CA ALA A 51 12.81 29.84 5.31
C ALA A 51 11.48 30.60 5.17
N GLY A 52 10.91 30.96 6.32
CA GLY A 52 9.62 31.64 6.42
C GLY A 52 9.21 31.86 7.86
N SER A 53 10.16 32.24 8.71
CA SER A 53 9.87 32.89 9.97
C SER A 53 9.56 34.37 9.71
N ILE A 54 8.62 34.88 10.51
CA ILE A 54 8.19 36.28 10.74
C ILE A 54 6.94 36.70 9.97
#